data_AF-A0A949XK28-F1
#
_entry.id   AF-A0A949XK28-F1
#
_cell.length_a   1.000
_cell.length_b   1.000
_cell.length_c   1.000
_cell.angle_alpha   90.00
_cell.angle_beta   90.00
_cell.angle_gamma   90.00
#
_symmetry.space_group_name_H-M   'P 1'
#
loop_
_entity.id
_entity.type
_entity.pdbx_description
1 polymer ?
#
loop_
_entity_poly.entity_id
_entity_poly.type
_entity_poly.pdbx_seq_one_letter_code
_entity_poly.pdbx_strand_id
1 'polypeptide(L)'
;MRQDEESNVSGDSRESDNRREFLKKLGTALGGVALTGGGAVAPLFGQATPLPSGYKFYRVLTANDEQPYSGGVNPVGTLSAAVMLGAFQAEGKPQKDVIYFHGTTTPKAHTGSPQALFRAQVDYSSGKPQVIAVFIAVAEGDSLSQVAGVPSDQLPLVVGTLGIGSANSKAFYATTIAVNDYGTADNADYSIPLKSAPGVYLLDPVYGTWSNVARLGDPSPDGAQYGGFFGDVLLNEDNTVEMVAATTNPPAVAGLGAAADRSRVPWTTTTHALIHVSPGRHGHSYIVLKTGDRLPGTAAVVQSIGLIDAIHGELFVAQVNARRLDVVNALPTTAVVRGRLQPGGSAGPSDLALLTGSPGLFANGVPAHRDTLVGETFFGPRIGFDGLAAIVTHDSVSVPSGGSLDLQRLSTWGRRGRELIFRAGDLTANNATAVGDPVVSPTTGLAYVIRVLEDGTTELVVFNQAQEEKVILRSGDEVEGLATTEILHGYHPAQVDPAGRVAFAAEFLKDPKNPHAEGSVISCLVVGIPV
;
A
#
# COMPACT_ATOMS: atom_id res chain seq x y z
N MET A 1 -40.10 -47.79 -37.56
CA MET A 1 -40.53 -47.47 -36.19
C MET A 1 -39.52 -46.46 -35.67
N ARG A 2 -39.74 -45.13 -35.71
CA ARG A 2 -40.73 -44.32 -34.95
C ARG A 2 -40.67 -44.67 -33.45
N GLN A 3 -40.50 -43.77 -32.48
CA GLN A 3 -40.52 -42.30 -32.40
C GLN A 3 -39.87 -41.91 -31.05
N ASP A 4 -39.09 -40.83 -31.02
CA ASP A 4 -39.33 -39.56 -30.30
C ASP A 4 -39.09 -39.62 -28.77
N GLU A 5 -38.08 -38.87 -28.29
CA GLU A 5 -38.26 -37.87 -27.24
C GLU A 5 -37.06 -36.92 -27.16
N GLU A 6 -37.33 -35.65 -27.50
CA GLU A 6 -36.45 -34.50 -27.31
C GLU A 6 -36.32 -34.15 -25.82
N SER A 7 -35.14 -33.71 -25.39
CA SER A 7 -35.06 -32.70 -24.32
C SER A 7 -33.93 -31.71 -24.62
N ASN A 8 -34.36 -30.53 -25.10
CA ASN A 8 -33.63 -29.28 -25.05
C ASN A 8 -33.41 -28.87 -23.59
N VAL A 9 -32.16 -28.66 -23.17
CA VAL A 9 -31.81 -27.75 -22.07
C VAL A 9 -30.48 -27.06 -22.40
N SER A 10 -30.60 -25.92 -23.08
CA SER A 10 -30.02 -24.63 -22.69
C SER A 10 -28.87 -24.69 -21.67
N GLY A 11 -27.69 -24.18 -21.98
CA GLY A 11 -27.49 -22.75 -21.88
C GLY A 11 -26.58 -22.46 -20.68
N ASP A 12 -25.32 -22.24 -21.04
CA ASP A 12 -24.20 -21.75 -20.25
C ASP A 12 -24.58 -20.70 -19.19
N SER A 13 -24.17 -20.91 -17.93
CA SER A 13 -24.19 -19.88 -16.86
C SER A 13 -23.37 -20.28 -15.63
N ARG A 14 -22.22 -20.93 -15.82
CA ARG A 14 -21.27 -21.21 -14.74
C ARG A 14 -19.99 -20.42 -14.93
N GLU A 15 -20.02 -19.12 -14.65
CA GLU A 15 -18.84 -18.31 -14.26
C GLU A 15 -19.23 -16.83 -14.08
N SER A 16 -19.68 -16.45 -12.88
CA SER A 16 -19.61 -15.06 -12.38
C SER A 16 -20.12 -14.92 -10.94
N ASP A 17 -20.83 -15.91 -10.41
CA ASP A 17 -21.42 -15.82 -9.06
C ASP A 17 -20.44 -16.02 -7.87
N ASN A 18 -19.16 -16.35 -8.08
CA ASN A 18 -18.33 -16.85 -6.98
C ASN A 18 -17.42 -15.82 -6.28
N ARG A 19 -17.30 -14.58 -6.77
CA ARG A 19 -16.46 -13.55 -6.09
C ARG A 19 -17.30 -12.61 -5.21
N ARG A 20 -18.48 -12.23 -5.68
CA ARG A 20 -19.46 -11.39 -4.95
C ARG A 20 -20.10 -12.15 -3.77
N GLU A 21 -20.39 -13.44 -3.91
CA GLU A 21 -20.85 -14.27 -2.78
C GLU A 21 -19.73 -14.57 -1.78
N PHE A 22 -18.48 -14.73 -2.24
CA PHE A 22 -17.33 -14.95 -1.38
C PHE A 22 -17.05 -13.74 -0.49
N LEU A 23 -17.09 -12.52 -1.05
CA LEU A 23 -16.98 -11.27 -0.28
C LEU A 23 -18.15 -11.06 0.69
N LYS A 24 -19.37 -11.50 0.32
CA LYS A 24 -20.55 -11.45 1.20
C LYS A 24 -20.49 -12.44 2.38
N LYS A 25 -19.93 -13.65 2.20
CA LYS A 25 -19.88 -14.69 3.24
C LYS A 25 -18.80 -14.46 4.30
N LEU A 26 -17.74 -13.72 3.99
CA LEU A 26 -16.70 -13.34 4.95
C LEU A 26 -17.16 -12.25 5.94
N GLY A 27 -18.09 -11.38 5.55
CA GLY A 27 -18.61 -10.27 6.37
C GLY A 27 -19.73 -10.62 7.36
N THR A 28 -20.29 -11.83 7.32
CA THR A 28 -21.50 -12.20 8.11
C THR A 28 -21.25 -12.84 9.48
N ALA A 29 -19.99 -12.98 9.93
CA ALA A 29 -19.69 -13.82 11.11
C ALA A 29 -19.50 -13.11 12.46
N LEU A 30 -19.36 -11.77 12.57
CA LEU A 30 -19.08 -11.12 13.87
C LEU A 30 -19.77 -9.75 13.95
N GLY A 31 -20.81 -9.64 14.77
CA GLY A 31 -21.65 -8.44 14.92
C GLY A 31 -21.43 -7.64 16.21
N GLY A 32 -22.00 -6.43 16.25
CA GLY A 32 -22.51 -5.80 17.49
C GLY A 32 -22.22 -4.30 17.75
N VAL A 33 -23.16 -3.45 17.32
CA VAL A 33 -23.68 -2.17 17.91
C VAL A 33 -22.76 -0.96 18.16
N ALA A 34 -23.15 0.17 17.55
CA ALA A 34 -22.63 1.53 17.67
C ALA A 34 -23.17 2.31 18.89
N LEU A 35 -22.40 3.31 19.34
CA LEU A 35 -22.94 4.51 19.99
C LEU A 35 -22.22 5.78 19.50
N THR A 36 -23.06 6.76 19.21
CA THR A 36 -22.90 8.16 18.81
C THR A 36 -21.72 8.94 19.41
N GLY A 37 -21.12 9.79 18.56
CA GLY A 37 -20.14 10.80 18.97
C GLY A 37 -19.75 11.78 17.86
N GLY A 38 -20.73 12.22 17.05
CA GLY A 38 -20.54 13.30 16.07
C GLY A 38 -20.65 14.66 16.76
N GLY A 39 -19.56 15.12 17.37
CA GLY A 39 -19.41 16.52 17.74
C GLY A 39 -18.73 17.26 16.61
N ALA A 40 -19.49 18.06 15.86
CA ALA A 40 -18.93 19.06 14.96
C ALA A 40 -18.10 20.05 15.79
N VAL A 41 -16.78 20.02 15.63
CA VAL A 41 -15.89 21.02 16.23
C VAL A 41 -15.73 22.11 15.17
N ALA A 42 -16.20 23.32 15.47
CA ALA A 42 -15.99 24.49 14.63
C ALA A 42 -14.48 24.69 14.38
N PRO A 43 -14.03 24.96 13.13
CA PRO A 43 -12.61 25.15 12.86
C PRO A 43 -12.17 26.52 13.41
N LEU A 44 -11.48 26.53 14.56
CA LEU A 44 -10.73 27.70 15.00
C LEU A 44 -9.36 27.71 14.31
N PHE A 45 -9.29 28.57 13.29
CA PHE A 45 -8.13 29.25 12.70
C PHE A 45 -6.85 28.46 12.39
N GLY A 46 -6.85 27.94 11.16
CA GLY A 46 -5.72 27.91 10.23
C GLY A 46 -6.31 27.61 8.85
N GLN A 47 -6.01 28.39 7.81
CA GLN A 47 -6.64 28.24 6.48
C GLN A 47 -6.48 26.79 6.00
N ALA A 48 -7.60 26.14 5.69
CA ALA A 48 -7.57 24.84 5.01
C ALA A 48 -6.91 25.02 3.65
N THR A 49 -6.17 24.01 3.19
CA THR A 49 -5.59 24.06 1.85
C THR A 49 -6.74 24.16 0.85
N PRO A 50 -6.76 25.17 -0.04
CA PRO A 50 -7.79 25.25 -1.06
C PRO A 50 -7.71 24.05 -1.99
N LEU A 51 -8.88 23.53 -2.40
CA LEU A 51 -8.93 22.49 -3.42
C LEU A 51 -8.44 23.03 -4.77
N PRO A 52 -7.75 22.21 -5.59
CA PRO A 52 -7.37 22.59 -6.95
C PRO A 52 -8.59 23.02 -7.79
N SER A 53 -8.39 23.97 -8.70
CA SER A 53 -9.46 24.48 -9.58
C SER A 53 -9.96 23.41 -10.56
N GLY A 54 -9.17 22.36 -10.78
CA GLY A 54 -9.50 21.15 -11.49
C GLY A 54 -8.25 20.29 -11.68
N TYR A 55 -8.40 19.23 -12.45
CA TYR A 55 -7.28 18.43 -12.94
C TYR A 55 -7.40 18.27 -14.45
N LYS A 56 -6.24 18.18 -15.11
CA LYS A 56 -6.15 17.71 -16.49
C LYS A 56 -5.41 16.38 -16.53
N PHE A 57 -6.07 15.37 -17.07
CA PHE A 57 -5.54 14.01 -17.15
C PHE A 57 -4.96 13.71 -18.52
N TYR A 58 -3.92 12.87 -18.52
CA TYR A 58 -3.19 12.45 -19.71
C TYR A 58 -2.92 10.95 -19.62
N ARG A 59 -3.14 10.21 -20.72
CA ARG A 59 -2.73 8.81 -20.85
C ARG A 59 -1.29 8.80 -21.33
N VAL A 60 -0.36 8.55 -20.42
CA VAL A 60 1.08 8.70 -20.71
C VAL A 60 1.70 7.41 -21.27
N LEU A 61 1.10 6.25 -20.98
CA LEU A 61 1.50 4.95 -21.52
C LEU A 61 0.27 4.04 -21.64
N THR A 62 0.17 3.26 -22.72
CA THR A 62 -0.89 2.26 -22.91
C THR A 62 -0.25 0.88 -22.92
N ALA A 63 -0.72 -0.06 -22.09
CA ALA A 63 -0.21 -1.42 -22.06
C ALA A 63 -0.51 -2.15 -23.38
N ASN A 64 0.38 -3.06 -23.80
CA ASN A 64 0.30 -3.79 -25.08
C ASN A 64 0.21 -2.89 -26.34
N ASP A 65 0.51 -1.60 -26.23
CA ASP A 65 0.58 -0.73 -27.40
C ASP A 65 1.91 -0.94 -28.12
N GLU A 66 1.85 -1.40 -29.37
CA GLU A 66 3.04 -1.59 -30.21
C GLU A 66 3.58 -0.27 -30.78
N GLN A 67 2.84 0.83 -30.62
CA GLN A 67 3.31 2.14 -31.07
C GLN A 67 4.57 2.56 -30.31
N PRO A 68 5.65 2.92 -31.02
CA PRO A 68 6.84 3.42 -30.37
C PRO A 68 6.54 4.77 -29.72
N TYR A 69 6.89 4.90 -28.44
CA TYR A 69 7.01 6.21 -27.81
C TYR A 69 8.35 6.85 -28.24
N SER A 70 8.63 8.10 -27.86
CA SER A 70 9.80 8.84 -28.37
C SER A 70 11.16 8.19 -28.05
N GLY A 71 11.20 7.15 -27.21
CA GLY A 71 12.42 6.42 -26.82
C GLY A 71 12.45 4.93 -27.16
N GLY A 72 11.45 4.36 -27.84
CA GLY A 72 11.51 2.96 -28.30
C GLY A 72 10.19 2.19 -28.24
N VAL A 73 10.29 0.86 -28.35
CA VAL A 73 9.16 -0.07 -28.26
C VAL A 73 8.73 -0.20 -26.81
N ASN A 74 7.41 -0.20 -26.57
CA ASN A 74 6.83 -0.38 -25.25
C ASN A 74 7.04 -1.81 -24.73
N PRO A 75 7.77 -2.02 -23.62
CA PRO A 75 7.98 -3.34 -23.07
C PRO A 75 6.81 -3.82 -22.19
N VAL A 76 5.79 -2.99 -21.94
CA VAL A 76 4.72 -3.24 -20.97
C VAL A 76 3.57 -4.02 -21.59
N GLY A 77 3.33 -5.22 -21.07
CA GLY A 77 2.22 -6.08 -21.44
C GLY A 77 0.93 -5.76 -20.69
N THR A 78 0.99 -5.65 -19.35
CA THR A 78 -0.14 -5.24 -18.52
C THR A 78 0.29 -4.21 -17.49
N LEU A 79 -0.66 -3.48 -16.90
CA LEU A 79 -0.42 -2.54 -15.81
C LEU A 79 -1.18 -3.00 -14.57
N SER A 80 -0.52 -2.99 -13.43
CA SER A 80 -1.16 -3.11 -12.13
C SER A 80 -1.47 -1.72 -11.55
N ALA A 81 -2.23 -1.71 -10.46
CA ALA A 81 -2.56 -0.49 -9.74
C ALA A 81 -1.40 0.11 -8.92
N ALA A 82 -0.31 -0.65 -8.74
CA ALA A 82 0.88 -0.20 -8.02
C ALA A 82 1.67 0.78 -8.90
N VAL A 83 1.36 2.07 -8.75
CA VAL A 83 1.99 3.19 -9.45
C VAL A 83 2.57 4.16 -8.43
N MET A 84 3.76 4.69 -8.68
CA MET A 84 4.49 5.57 -7.77
C MET A 84 5.19 6.66 -8.54
N LEU A 85 4.96 7.91 -8.12
CA LEU A 85 5.70 9.08 -8.61
C LEU A 85 7.02 9.19 -7.84
N GLY A 86 8.11 9.31 -8.58
CA GLY A 86 9.40 9.79 -8.11
C GLY A 86 9.81 11.03 -8.91
N ALA A 87 10.62 11.90 -8.32
CA ALA A 87 11.29 12.96 -9.08
C ALA A 87 12.77 12.58 -9.27
N PHE A 88 13.34 12.87 -10.43
CA PHE A 88 14.74 12.57 -10.72
C PHE A 88 15.43 13.83 -11.21
N GLN A 89 16.35 14.35 -10.38
CA GLN A 89 17.26 15.41 -10.78
C GLN A 89 18.69 14.85 -10.83
N ALA A 90 19.15 14.48 -12.03
CA ALA A 90 20.57 14.26 -12.24
C ALA A 90 21.30 15.61 -12.26
N GLU A 91 22.42 15.71 -11.56
CA GLU A 91 23.25 16.91 -11.51
C GLU A 91 23.63 17.35 -12.94
N GLY A 92 23.34 18.62 -13.27
CA GLY A 92 23.61 19.20 -14.59
C GLY A 92 22.67 18.79 -15.73
N LYS A 93 21.59 18.04 -15.47
CA LYS A 93 20.57 17.69 -16.49
C LYS A 93 19.22 18.34 -16.17
N PRO A 94 18.39 18.68 -17.19
CA PRO A 94 17.02 19.10 -16.95
C PRO A 94 16.27 18.02 -16.17
N GLN A 95 15.44 18.46 -15.21
CA GLN A 95 14.66 17.57 -14.36
C GLN A 95 13.79 16.64 -15.22
N LYS A 96 13.86 15.35 -14.94
CA LYS A 96 12.99 14.33 -15.52
C LYS A 96 12.29 13.67 -14.36
N ASP A 97 10.98 13.53 -14.40
CA ASP A 97 10.32 12.77 -13.34
C ASP A 97 10.25 11.30 -13.75
N VAL A 98 10.08 10.45 -12.75
CA VAL A 98 10.07 9.00 -12.92
C VAL A 98 8.75 8.47 -12.41
N ILE A 99 8.16 7.55 -13.14
CA ILE A 99 7.02 6.77 -12.66
C ILE A 99 7.47 5.32 -12.54
N TYR A 100 7.45 4.80 -11.32
CA TYR A 100 7.59 3.37 -11.07
C TYR A 100 6.22 2.73 -11.11
N PHE A 101 6.12 1.57 -11.76
CA PHE A 101 4.88 0.82 -11.79
C PHE A 101 5.13 -0.67 -12.00
N HIS A 102 4.21 -1.49 -11.50
CA HIS A 102 4.25 -2.95 -11.69
C HIS A 102 3.30 -3.38 -12.80
N GLY A 103 3.64 -4.49 -13.44
CA GLY A 103 2.82 -5.13 -14.46
C GLY A 103 3.55 -6.32 -15.08
N THR A 104 3.05 -6.83 -16.19
CA THR A 104 3.77 -7.88 -16.95
C THR A 104 4.52 -7.29 -18.13
N THR A 105 5.59 -7.94 -18.56
CA THR A 105 6.28 -7.58 -19.81
C THR A 105 5.52 -8.10 -21.05
N THR A 106 5.82 -7.54 -22.22
CA THR A 106 5.43 -8.17 -23.49
C THR A 106 6.30 -9.40 -23.78
N PRO A 107 5.81 -10.39 -24.56
CA PRO A 107 6.62 -11.55 -24.96
C PRO A 107 7.87 -11.17 -25.76
N LYS A 108 7.85 -10.02 -26.45
CA LYS A 108 9.00 -9.47 -27.19
C LYS A 108 10.07 -8.91 -26.26
N ALA A 109 9.67 -8.36 -25.11
CA ALA A 109 10.59 -7.74 -24.16
C ALA A 109 11.19 -8.76 -23.19
N HIS A 110 10.39 -9.74 -22.72
CA HIS A 110 10.87 -10.81 -21.87
C HIS A 110 10.04 -12.08 -22.07
N THR A 111 10.72 -13.21 -22.27
CA THR A 111 10.09 -14.52 -22.47
C THR A 111 9.20 -14.88 -21.28
N GLY A 112 8.01 -15.39 -21.55
CA GLY A 112 7.04 -15.81 -20.51
C GLY A 112 6.20 -14.67 -19.92
N SER A 113 6.42 -13.42 -20.34
CA SER A 113 5.69 -12.25 -19.85
C SER A 113 5.63 -12.14 -18.31
N PRO A 114 6.77 -12.29 -17.59
CA PRO A 114 6.79 -12.26 -16.13
C PRO A 114 6.30 -10.93 -15.55
N GLN A 115 5.99 -10.95 -14.25
CA GLN A 115 5.82 -9.71 -13.50
C GLN A 115 7.14 -8.94 -13.46
N ALA A 116 7.05 -7.62 -13.56
CA ALA A 116 8.19 -6.74 -13.59
C ALA A 116 7.89 -5.39 -12.95
N LEU A 117 8.96 -4.81 -12.41
CA LEU A 117 9.01 -3.40 -12.08
C LEU A 117 9.46 -2.63 -13.31
N PHE A 118 8.64 -1.67 -13.74
CA PHE A 118 8.97 -0.74 -14.79
C PHE A 118 9.34 0.63 -14.21
N ARG A 119 10.16 1.33 -14.99
CA ARG A 119 10.54 2.72 -14.73
C ARG A 119 10.31 3.54 -16.00
N ALA A 120 9.28 4.37 -16.01
CA ALA A 120 9.06 5.36 -17.07
C ALA A 120 9.72 6.69 -16.71
N GLN A 121 10.48 7.28 -17.62
CA GLN A 121 10.92 8.67 -17.54
C GLN A 121 9.90 9.56 -18.25
N VAL A 122 9.47 10.61 -17.58
CA VAL A 122 8.43 11.53 -18.07
C VAL A 122 8.97 12.95 -18.13
N ASP A 123 8.79 13.59 -19.28
CA ASP A 123 9.08 15.01 -19.49
C ASP A 123 7.78 15.83 -19.40
N TYR A 124 7.81 16.89 -18.61
CA TYR A 124 6.70 17.83 -18.41
C TYR A 124 6.96 19.20 -19.07
N SER A 125 8.10 19.39 -19.75
CA SER A 125 8.54 20.68 -20.32
C SER A 125 7.55 21.33 -21.29
N SER A 126 6.73 20.52 -21.98
CA SER A 126 5.73 20.97 -22.95
C SER A 126 4.35 21.29 -22.35
N GLY A 127 4.17 21.13 -21.03
CA GLY A 127 2.87 21.21 -20.34
C GLY A 127 1.97 19.97 -20.52
N LYS A 128 2.25 19.13 -21.52
CA LYS A 128 1.72 17.76 -21.64
C LYS A 128 2.81 16.78 -21.20
N PRO A 129 2.55 15.85 -20.26
CA PRO A 129 3.51 14.82 -19.88
C PRO A 129 3.78 13.88 -21.06
N GLN A 130 5.05 13.62 -21.33
CA GLN A 130 5.50 12.72 -22.40
C GLN A 130 6.44 11.66 -21.84
N VAL A 131 6.14 10.38 -22.08
CA VAL A 131 7.06 9.29 -21.76
C VAL A 131 8.19 9.28 -22.78
N ILE A 132 9.40 9.53 -22.31
CA ILE A 132 10.60 9.60 -23.14
C ILE A 132 11.43 8.31 -23.10
N ALA A 133 11.25 7.48 -22.07
CA ALA A 133 11.93 6.20 -21.91
C ALA A 133 11.12 5.28 -20.99
N VAL A 134 11.05 3.98 -21.29
CA VAL A 134 10.52 2.96 -20.39
C VAL A 134 11.58 1.86 -20.24
N PHE A 135 11.98 1.59 -19.00
CA PHE A 135 12.94 0.53 -18.67
C PHE A 135 12.24 -0.55 -17.87
N ILE A 136 12.61 -1.81 -18.13
CA ILE A 136 12.41 -2.90 -17.17
C ILE A 136 13.51 -2.71 -16.12
N ALA A 137 13.14 -2.31 -14.90
CA ALA A 137 14.11 -2.13 -13.82
C ALA A 137 14.57 -3.49 -13.28
N VAL A 138 13.62 -4.43 -13.16
CA VAL A 138 13.84 -5.84 -12.84
C VAL A 138 12.56 -6.63 -13.15
N ALA A 139 12.70 -7.87 -13.62
CA ALA A 139 11.61 -8.81 -13.86
C ALA A 139 11.83 -10.12 -13.07
N GLU A 140 10.74 -10.83 -12.77
CA GLU A 140 10.85 -12.20 -12.25
C GLU A 140 11.59 -13.10 -13.25
N GLY A 141 12.56 -13.85 -12.75
CA GLY A 141 13.51 -14.65 -13.53
C GLY A 141 14.84 -13.96 -13.81
N ASP A 142 14.96 -12.65 -13.61
CA ASP A 142 16.21 -11.92 -13.82
C ASP A 142 17.32 -12.38 -12.85
N SER A 143 18.56 -12.34 -13.32
CA SER A 143 19.75 -12.62 -12.51
C SER A 143 20.53 -11.34 -12.20
N LEU A 144 20.54 -10.93 -10.94
CA LEU A 144 21.29 -9.77 -10.45
C LEU A 144 22.71 -10.20 -10.07
N SER A 145 23.65 -10.04 -10.99
CA SER A 145 25.06 -10.44 -10.81
C SER A 145 25.91 -9.45 -10.01
N GLN A 146 25.38 -8.25 -9.74
CA GLN A 146 26.06 -7.19 -9.00
C GLN A 146 25.07 -6.50 -8.07
N VAL A 147 25.18 -6.77 -6.78
CA VAL A 147 24.39 -6.11 -5.74
C VAL A 147 25.33 -5.64 -4.62
N ALA A 148 25.40 -4.33 -4.41
CA ALA A 148 26.27 -3.77 -3.38
C ALA A 148 25.84 -4.28 -1.99
N GLY A 149 26.81 -4.67 -1.16
CA GLY A 149 26.54 -5.25 0.16
C GLY A 149 26.13 -6.72 0.16
N VAL A 150 26.13 -7.40 -1.01
CA VAL A 150 25.98 -8.86 -1.11
C VAL A 150 27.34 -9.50 -1.41
N PRO A 151 27.80 -10.49 -0.62
CA PRO A 151 29.02 -11.24 -0.91
C PRO A 151 29.00 -11.89 -2.30
N SER A 152 30.13 -11.89 -3.02
CA SER A 152 30.20 -12.39 -4.40
C SER A 152 29.89 -13.88 -4.55
N ASP A 153 30.15 -14.67 -3.51
CA ASP A 153 29.82 -16.11 -3.43
C ASP A 153 28.31 -16.35 -3.27
N GLN A 154 27.53 -15.32 -2.94
CA GLN A 154 26.07 -15.35 -2.85
C GLN A 154 25.38 -14.77 -4.09
N LEU A 155 26.13 -14.43 -5.14
CA LEU A 155 25.62 -13.92 -6.42
C LEU A 155 25.70 -15.00 -7.53
N PRO A 156 24.91 -14.89 -8.60
CA PRO A 156 23.83 -13.89 -8.81
C PRO A 156 22.61 -14.17 -7.93
N LEU A 157 21.82 -13.13 -7.64
CA LEU A 157 20.48 -13.29 -7.08
C LEU A 157 19.48 -13.53 -8.21
N VAL A 158 18.68 -14.60 -8.13
CA VAL A 158 17.63 -14.90 -9.12
C VAL A 158 16.28 -14.39 -8.63
N VAL A 159 15.76 -13.34 -9.27
CA VAL A 159 14.52 -12.69 -8.85
C VAL A 159 13.37 -13.68 -8.96
N GLY A 160 12.76 -14.05 -7.83
CA GLY A 160 11.66 -14.98 -7.79
C GLY A 160 10.30 -14.30 -7.71
N THR A 161 10.15 -13.38 -6.75
CA THR A 161 8.96 -12.56 -6.58
C THR A 161 9.36 -11.15 -6.18
N LEU A 162 8.63 -10.17 -6.67
CA LEU A 162 8.83 -8.75 -6.38
C LEU A 162 7.72 -8.23 -5.46
N GLY A 163 8.11 -7.52 -4.40
CA GLY A 163 7.19 -6.70 -3.62
C GLY A 163 6.80 -5.41 -4.37
N ILE A 164 5.70 -4.79 -3.94
CA ILE A 164 5.23 -3.51 -4.50
C ILE A 164 6.24 -2.38 -4.27
N GLY A 165 6.95 -2.40 -3.14
CA GLY A 165 8.01 -1.45 -2.82
C GLY A 165 7.54 -0.01 -2.62
N SER A 166 8.50 0.92 -2.59
CA SER A 166 8.29 2.34 -2.36
C SER A 166 9.37 3.19 -3.02
N ALA A 167 8.98 4.37 -3.53
CA ALA A 167 9.88 5.34 -4.16
C ALA A 167 9.87 6.68 -3.41
N ASN A 168 11.00 7.39 -3.46
CA ASN A 168 11.13 8.73 -2.87
C ASN A 168 11.28 9.85 -3.92
N SER A 169 11.36 11.12 -3.48
CA SER A 169 11.50 12.27 -4.39
C SER A 169 12.84 12.35 -5.14
N LYS A 170 13.79 11.44 -4.88
CA LYS A 170 15.05 11.30 -5.63
C LYS A 170 15.01 10.13 -6.61
N ALA A 171 13.83 9.50 -6.78
CA ALA A 171 13.57 8.33 -7.61
C ALA A 171 14.36 7.08 -7.19
N PHE A 172 14.91 7.04 -5.98
CA PHE A 172 15.32 5.77 -5.40
C PHE A 172 14.09 4.90 -5.20
N TYR A 173 14.28 3.58 -5.27
CA TYR A 173 13.19 2.63 -5.11
C TYR A 173 13.63 1.47 -4.24
N ALA A 174 12.90 1.20 -3.16
CA ALA A 174 13.13 0.07 -2.28
C ALA A 174 12.03 -0.98 -2.47
N THR A 175 12.38 -2.25 -2.52
CA THR A 175 11.39 -3.34 -2.54
C THR A 175 11.90 -4.62 -1.91
N THR A 176 10.99 -5.51 -1.57
CA THR A 176 11.31 -6.90 -1.26
C THR A 176 11.59 -7.68 -2.53
N ILE A 177 12.62 -8.52 -2.49
CA ILE A 177 12.87 -9.53 -3.52
C ILE A 177 12.93 -10.87 -2.80
N ALA A 178 12.01 -11.77 -3.12
CA ALA A 178 12.12 -13.18 -2.79
C ALA A 178 12.83 -13.89 -3.94
N VAL A 179 13.73 -14.82 -3.65
CA VAL A 179 14.56 -15.49 -4.66
C VAL A 179 13.99 -16.87 -4.97
N ASN A 180 13.80 -17.17 -6.25
CA ASN A 180 13.43 -18.52 -6.71
C ASN A 180 14.70 -19.33 -6.90
N ASP A 181 15.19 -19.92 -5.82
CA ASP A 181 16.19 -20.98 -5.91
C ASP A 181 15.70 -22.13 -5.04
N TYR A 182 14.84 -22.94 -5.67
CA TYR A 182 14.50 -24.26 -5.18
C TYR A 182 15.81 -25.03 -5.22
N GLY A 183 16.48 -25.15 -4.07
CA GLY A 183 17.68 -25.97 -3.95
C GLY A 183 17.49 -27.23 -4.79
N THR A 184 18.45 -27.52 -5.67
CA THR A 184 18.38 -28.69 -6.55
C THR A 184 17.97 -29.89 -5.71
N ALA A 185 17.08 -30.75 -6.23
CA ALA A 185 16.48 -31.89 -5.52
C ALA A 185 17.50 -32.87 -4.86
N ASP A 186 18.79 -32.65 -5.10
CA ASP A 186 19.94 -33.34 -4.50
C ASP A 186 20.36 -32.78 -3.12
N ASN A 187 19.79 -31.66 -2.65
CA ASN A 187 20.05 -31.15 -1.29
C ASN A 187 19.21 -31.92 -0.26
N ALA A 188 19.79 -32.99 0.29
CA ALA A 188 19.17 -33.86 1.30
C ALA A 188 18.69 -33.15 2.60
N ASP A 189 19.12 -31.90 2.82
CA ASP A 189 18.90 -31.18 4.08
C ASP A 189 17.76 -30.15 4.06
N TYR A 190 17.03 -29.97 2.95
CA TYR A 190 15.98 -28.93 2.80
C TYR A 190 16.46 -27.51 3.15
N SER A 191 17.78 -27.26 3.17
CA SER A 191 18.33 -25.94 3.44
C SER A 191 18.16 -25.05 2.21
N ILE A 192 17.54 -23.88 2.41
CA ILE A 192 17.49 -22.83 1.39
C ILE A 192 18.93 -22.30 1.24
N PRO A 193 19.56 -22.39 0.06
CA PRO A 193 20.87 -21.78 -0.16
C PRO A 193 20.84 -20.30 0.23
N LEU A 194 21.91 -19.75 0.84
CA LEU A 194 22.00 -18.30 1.12
C LEU A 194 21.87 -17.43 -0.15
N LYS A 195 22.13 -18.02 -1.32
CA LYS A 195 21.87 -17.41 -2.65
C LYS A 195 20.39 -17.11 -2.87
N SER A 196 19.51 -17.84 -2.19
CA SER A 196 18.05 -17.72 -2.24
C SER A 196 17.45 -16.91 -1.08
N ALA A 197 18.29 -16.21 -0.32
CA ALA A 197 17.85 -15.43 0.83
C ALA A 197 16.95 -14.26 0.38
N PRO A 198 15.67 -14.21 0.79
CA PRO A 198 14.82 -13.05 0.56
C PRO A 198 15.38 -11.84 1.31
N GLY A 199 15.05 -10.65 0.83
CA GLY A 199 15.51 -9.40 1.44
C GLY A 199 14.83 -8.16 0.90
N VAL A 200 15.21 -7.02 1.46
CA VAL A 200 14.88 -5.69 0.99
C VAL A 200 16.10 -5.11 0.27
N TYR A 201 15.85 -4.57 -0.91
CA TYR A 201 16.88 -4.04 -1.80
C TYR A 201 16.52 -2.63 -2.26
N LEU A 202 17.53 -1.80 -2.40
CA LEU A 202 17.42 -0.41 -2.83
C LEU A 202 18.05 -0.24 -4.22
N LEU A 203 17.26 0.19 -5.18
CA LEU A 203 17.67 0.56 -6.53
C LEU A 203 18.07 2.03 -6.57
N ASP A 204 19.30 2.29 -7.02
CA ASP A 204 19.75 3.61 -7.42
C ASP A 204 19.40 3.83 -8.92
N PRO A 205 18.51 4.78 -9.24
CA PRO A 205 18.08 5.00 -10.61
C PRO A 205 19.17 5.61 -11.50
N VAL A 206 20.16 6.32 -10.93
CA VAL A 206 21.22 7.01 -11.67
C VAL A 206 22.12 5.99 -12.35
N TYR A 207 22.51 4.97 -11.61
CA TYR A 207 23.45 3.95 -12.07
C TYR A 207 22.77 2.63 -12.46
N GLY A 208 21.48 2.46 -12.12
CA GLY A 208 20.77 1.19 -12.30
C GLY A 208 21.33 0.07 -11.42
N THR A 209 21.92 0.43 -10.27
CA THR A 209 22.58 -0.49 -9.37
C THR A 209 21.69 -0.81 -8.18
N TRP A 210 21.74 -2.06 -7.75
CA TRP A 210 21.04 -2.54 -6.56
C TRP A 210 21.97 -2.59 -5.36
N SER A 211 21.43 -2.31 -4.17
CA SER A 211 22.13 -2.44 -2.90
C SER A 211 21.29 -3.20 -1.88
N ASN A 212 21.94 -3.99 -1.04
CA ASN A 212 21.31 -4.70 0.07
C ASN A 212 20.92 -3.72 1.19
N VAL A 213 19.67 -3.76 1.64
CA VAL A 213 19.20 -3.07 2.85
C VAL A 213 19.19 -4.04 4.03
N ALA A 214 18.55 -5.19 3.84
CA ALA A 214 18.49 -6.28 4.81
C ALA A 214 18.11 -7.60 4.13
N ARG A 215 18.75 -8.70 4.51
CA ARG A 215 18.45 -10.05 4.01
C ARG A 215 18.29 -11.05 5.12
N LEU A 216 17.63 -12.17 4.82
CA LEU A 216 17.61 -13.35 5.69
C LEU A 216 19.03 -13.65 6.21
N GLY A 217 19.17 -13.73 7.54
CA GLY A 217 20.44 -13.98 8.21
C GLY A 217 21.28 -12.74 8.53
N ASP A 218 20.99 -11.58 7.94
CA ASP A 218 21.66 -10.34 8.30
C ASP A 218 21.33 -9.95 9.76
N PRO A 219 22.24 -9.29 10.50
CA PRO A 219 21.96 -8.80 11.84
C PRO A 219 20.82 -7.77 11.87
N SER A 220 19.87 -7.97 12.79
CA SER A 220 18.79 -7.05 13.12
C SER A 220 19.21 -6.10 14.26
N PRO A 221 18.64 -4.87 14.35
CA PRO A 221 19.01 -3.90 15.39
C PRO A 221 18.79 -4.35 16.84
N ASP A 222 17.97 -5.38 17.07
CA ASP A 222 17.73 -5.97 18.39
C ASP A 222 18.72 -7.08 18.76
N GLY A 223 19.77 -7.27 17.95
CA GLY A 223 20.79 -8.30 18.15
C GLY A 223 20.39 -9.68 17.64
N ALA A 224 19.17 -9.84 17.10
CA ALA A 224 18.75 -11.04 16.38
C ALA A 224 19.24 -11.03 14.92
N GLN A 225 18.76 -11.98 14.11
CA GLN A 225 18.92 -11.96 12.65
C GLN A 225 17.55 -11.78 11.99
N TYR A 226 17.50 -11.28 10.76
CA TYR A 226 16.27 -11.33 9.97
C TYR A 226 15.90 -12.77 9.63
N GLY A 227 14.63 -13.12 9.80
CA GLY A 227 14.08 -14.48 9.69
C GLY A 227 13.51 -14.84 8.33
N GLY A 228 13.72 -14.02 7.30
CA GLY A 228 13.36 -14.32 5.90
C GLY A 228 11.92 -14.02 5.50
N PHE A 229 11.10 -13.48 6.40
CA PHE A 229 9.86 -12.81 6.03
C PHE A 229 10.10 -11.30 6.01
N PHE A 230 9.79 -10.66 4.87
CA PHE A 230 9.79 -9.21 4.70
C PHE A 230 8.43 -8.82 4.14
N GLY A 231 7.74 -7.94 4.86
CA GLY A 231 6.40 -7.44 4.52
C GLY A 231 6.49 -6.15 3.74
N ASP A 232 5.71 -5.16 4.19
CA ASP A 232 5.64 -3.85 3.56
C ASP A 232 6.94 -3.04 3.77
N VAL A 233 7.25 -2.18 2.80
CA VAL A 233 8.49 -1.39 2.72
C VAL A 233 8.14 0.04 2.33
N LEU A 234 8.67 0.99 3.07
CA LEU A 234 8.58 2.41 2.78
C LEU A 234 9.99 3.00 2.67
N LEU A 235 10.19 3.87 1.68
CA LEU A 235 11.45 4.57 1.45
C LEU A 235 11.30 6.06 1.77
N ASN A 236 12.10 6.54 2.72
CA ASN A 236 12.15 7.96 3.06
C ASN A 236 13.04 8.78 2.11
N GLU A 237 12.92 10.11 2.24
CA GLU A 237 13.67 11.09 1.45
C GLU A 237 15.20 11.09 1.66
N ASP A 238 15.67 10.58 2.80
CA ASP A 238 17.09 10.40 3.10
C ASP A 238 17.63 9.00 2.76
N ASN A 239 16.84 8.20 2.05
CA ASN A 239 17.09 6.80 1.70
C ASN A 239 17.10 5.84 2.91
N THR A 240 16.63 6.27 4.08
CA THR A 240 16.29 5.31 5.14
C THR A 240 15.04 4.52 4.76
N VAL A 241 14.95 3.31 5.28
CA VAL A 241 13.91 2.35 4.92
C VAL A 241 13.18 1.92 6.18
N GLU A 242 11.88 2.14 6.22
CA GLU A 242 10.99 1.46 7.15
C GLU A 242 10.51 0.18 6.51
N MET A 243 10.60 -0.93 7.25
CA MET A 243 10.16 -2.21 6.74
C MET A 243 9.57 -3.07 7.84
N VAL A 244 8.61 -3.90 7.48
CA VAL A 244 8.17 -5.00 8.33
C VAL A 244 9.04 -6.21 8.03
N ALA A 245 9.64 -6.80 9.06
CA ALA A 245 10.39 -8.05 8.90
C ALA A 245 10.16 -8.99 10.08
N ALA A 246 10.24 -10.29 9.81
CA ALA A 246 10.43 -11.25 10.88
C ALA A 246 11.88 -11.22 11.36
N THR A 247 12.07 -11.30 12.66
CA THR A 247 13.39 -11.51 13.28
C THR A 247 13.42 -12.87 13.95
N THR A 248 14.58 -13.50 14.03
CA THR A 248 14.82 -14.66 14.88
C THR A 248 14.74 -14.26 16.35
N ASN A 249 14.72 -15.22 17.27
CA ASN A 249 14.88 -14.88 18.69
C ASN A 249 16.31 -14.37 18.91
N PRO A 250 16.51 -13.21 19.57
CA PRO A 250 17.84 -12.75 19.88
C PRO A 250 18.53 -13.83 20.71
N PRO A 251 19.79 -14.19 20.42
CA PRO A 251 20.55 -15.01 21.33
C PRO A 251 20.51 -14.36 22.72
N ALA A 252 20.40 -15.16 23.78
CA ALA A 252 20.44 -14.69 25.15
C ALA A 252 21.85 -14.17 25.48
N VAL A 253 22.20 -12.97 25.00
CA VAL A 253 23.51 -12.35 25.24
C VAL A 253 23.36 -11.36 26.38
N ALA A 254 24.02 -11.66 27.50
CA ALA A 254 24.20 -10.71 28.59
C ALA A 254 25.02 -9.51 28.09
N GLY A 255 24.40 -8.32 28.02
CA GLY A 255 25.13 -7.06 27.79
C GLY A 255 24.60 -6.12 26.71
N LEU A 256 23.54 -6.45 25.98
CA LEU A 256 22.89 -5.48 25.09
C LEU A 256 22.03 -4.51 25.90
N GLY A 257 22.31 -3.22 25.76
CA GLY A 257 21.80 -2.13 26.61
C GLY A 257 20.27 -2.01 26.62
N ALA A 258 19.76 -1.11 27.47
CA ALA A 258 18.34 -0.92 27.84
C ALA A 258 17.30 -0.82 26.69
N ALA A 259 17.72 -0.71 25.42
CA ALA A 259 16.83 -0.85 24.26
C ALA A 259 16.46 -2.32 23.94
N ALA A 260 17.31 -3.29 24.32
CA ALA A 260 17.11 -4.72 24.15
C ALA A 260 16.29 -5.37 25.30
N ASP A 261 16.10 -4.67 26.43
CA ASP A 261 15.48 -5.19 27.65
C ASP A 261 13.94 -5.21 27.65
N ARG A 262 13.31 -4.92 26.50
CA ARG A 262 11.87 -5.18 26.32
C ARG A 262 11.68 -6.67 26.03
N SER A 263 11.80 -7.48 27.08
CA SER A 263 11.68 -8.94 27.04
C SER A 263 10.43 -9.39 26.29
N ARG A 264 10.64 -10.29 25.31
CA ARG A 264 9.60 -10.85 24.44
C ARG A 264 8.68 -11.75 25.23
N VAL A 265 7.41 -11.82 24.84
CA VAL A 265 6.47 -12.76 25.46
C VAL A 265 6.84 -14.19 25.02
N PRO A 266 7.11 -15.14 25.93
CA PRO A 266 7.81 -16.40 25.61
C PRO A 266 7.13 -17.37 24.62
N TRP A 267 5.86 -17.16 24.25
CA TRP A 267 5.08 -18.12 23.47
C TRP A 267 4.85 -17.74 22.00
N THR A 268 5.47 -16.67 21.48
CA THR A 268 5.41 -16.32 20.05
C THR A 268 6.68 -16.78 19.34
N THR A 269 6.57 -17.80 18.48
CA THR A 269 7.71 -18.45 17.80
C THR A 269 8.24 -17.69 16.58
N THR A 270 7.45 -16.75 16.03
CA THR A 270 7.89 -15.78 15.02
C THR A 270 7.58 -14.37 15.52
N THR A 271 8.57 -13.49 15.46
CA THR A 271 8.43 -12.09 15.89
C THR A 271 8.51 -11.18 14.68
N HIS A 272 7.44 -10.46 14.39
CA HIS A 272 7.46 -9.39 13.39
C HIS A 272 7.85 -8.08 14.07
N ALA A 273 8.59 -7.24 13.36
CA ALA A 273 8.95 -5.91 13.81
C ALA A 273 8.84 -4.92 12.63
N LEU A 274 8.39 -3.71 12.94
CA LEU A 274 8.61 -2.52 12.15
C LEU A 274 9.99 -1.99 12.50
N ILE A 275 10.86 -1.93 11.50
CA ILE A 275 12.28 -1.66 11.67
C ILE A 275 12.62 -0.46 10.80
N HIS A 276 13.28 0.52 11.41
CA HIS A 276 13.93 1.59 10.68
C HIS A 276 15.36 1.17 10.37
N VAL A 277 15.74 1.20 9.09
CA VAL A 277 17.06 0.86 8.60
C VAL A 277 17.68 2.08 7.94
N SER A 278 18.93 2.39 8.32
CA SER A 278 19.76 3.37 7.64
C SER A 278 20.82 2.66 6.77
N PRO A 279 20.60 2.50 5.45
CA PRO A 279 21.57 1.82 4.58
C PRO A 279 22.97 2.42 4.69
N GLY A 280 23.99 1.57 4.85
CA GLY A 280 25.38 1.98 5.02
C GLY A 280 25.73 2.59 6.39
N ARG A 281 24.78 2.69 7.32
CA ARG A 281 24.96 3.26 8.67
C ARG A 281 24.32 2.36 9.75
N HIS A 282 24.85 1.15 9.91
CA HIS A 282 24.28 0.13 10.81
C HIS A 282 24.03 0.59 12.26
N GLY A 283 24.79 1.57 12.78
CA GLY A 283 24.59 2.13 14.13
C GLY A 283 23.36 3.02 14.30
N HIS A 284 22.61 3.29 13.23
CA HIS A 284 21.42 4.16 13.24
C HIS A 284 20.10 3.41 12.98
N SER A 285 20.16 2.10 12.78
CA SER A 285 18.97 1.25 12.62
C SER A 285 18.39 0.86 13.99
N TYR A 286 17.07 0.76 14.12
CA TYR A 286 16.39 0.40 15.39
C TYR A 286 14.99 -0.17 15.17
N ILE A 287 14.47 -0.86 16.18
CA ILE A 287 13.09 -1.39 16.20
C ILE A 287 12.13 -0.28 16.62
N VAL A 288 11.12 -0.01 15.79
CA VAL A 288 10.08 1.01 16.03
C VAL A 288 8.92 0.42 16.82
N LEU A 289 8.40 -0.72 16.35
CA LEU A 289 7.26 -1.44 16.91
C LEU A 289 7.48 -2.94 16.72
N LYS A 290 7.06 -3.78 17.66
CA LYS A 290 7.21 -5.24 17.54
C LYS A 290 6.03 -6.01 18.10
N THR A 291 5.93 -7.27 17.69
CA THR A 291 5.01 -8.23 18.31
C THR A 291 5.25 -8.33 19.82
N GLY A 292 4.17 -8.33 20.59
CA GLY A 292 4.18 -8.30 22.05
C GLY A 292 4.03 -6.90 22.64
N ASP A 293 4.24 -5.84 21.86
CA ASP A 293 3.98 -4.47 22.33
C ASP A 293 2.48 -4.29 22.62
N ARG A 294 2.17 -3.60 23.73
CA ARG A 294 0.78 -3.35 24.15
C ARG A 294 0.16 -2.23 23.33
N LEU A 295 -1.10 -2.41 22.95
CA LEU A 295 -1.89 -1.34 22.32
C LEU A 295 -2.37 -0.34 23.38
N PRO A 296 -2.08 0.97 23.22
CA PRO A 296 -2.49 2.01 24.16
C PRO A 296 -3.99 1.98 24.44
N GLY A 297 -4.37 2.10 25.72
CA GLY A 297 -5.78 2.12 26.13
C GLY A 297 -6.51 0.77 26.06
N THR A 298 -5.81 -0.34 25.81
CA THR A 298 -6.42 -1.67 25.72
C THR A 298 -5.62 -2.72 26.50
N ALA A 299 -6.19 -3.92 26.66
CA ALA A 299 -5.49 -5.12 27.15
C ALA A 299 -4.91 -5.98 26.01
N ALA A 300 -4.92 -5.46 24.78
CA ALA A 300 -4.42 -6.16 23.60
C ALA A 300 -2.93 -5.94 23.36
N VAL A 301 -2.30 -6.92 22.71
CA VAL A 301 -0.92 -6.85 22.23
C VAL A 301 -0.85 -7.04 20.73
N VAL A 302 0.13 -6.42 20.10
CA VAL A 302 0.46 -6.60 18.69
C VAL A 302 0.91 -8.04 18.45
N GLN A 303 0.31 -8.70 17.46
CA GLN A 303 0.66 -10.06 17.03
C GLN A 303 1.30 -10.11 15.65
N SER A 304 0.95 -9.16 14.78
CA SER A 304 1.67 -8.94 13.53
C SER A 304 1.52 -7.48 13.12
N ILE A 305 2.45 -7.02 12.28
CA ILE A 305 2.44 -5.70 11.68
C ILE A 305 2.17 -5.90 10.19
N GLY A 306 1.25 -5.10 9.65
CA GLY A 306 0.81 -5.14 8.25
C GLY A 306 1.35 -3.94 7.48
N LEU A 307 0.45 -3.24 6.79
CA LEU A 307 0.80 -2.07 5.97
C LEU A 307 1.31 -0.91 6.84
N ILE A 308 2.31 -0.21 6.31
CA ILE A 308 2.97 0.90 6.98
C ILE A 308 3.01 2.12 6.08
N ASP A 309 2.97 3.29 6.70
CA ASP A 309 3.27 4.55 6.04
C ASP A 309 3.94 5.47 7.05
N ALA A 310 4.79 6.37 6.59
CA ALA A 310 5.58 7.22 7.46
C ALA A 310 5.98 8.53 6.79
N ILE A 311 6.21 9.53 7.62
CA ILE A 311 6.81 10.79 7.22
C ILE A 311 8.25 10.77 7.71
N HIS A 312 9.16 11.06 6.78
CA HIS A 312 10.60 11.09 6.97
C HIS A 312 11.04 11.52 8.39
N GLY A 313 11.50 10.54 9.17
CA GLY A 313 12.12 10.75 10.49
C GLY A 313 11.21 11.17 11.63
N GLU A 314 9.91 11.41 11.38
CA GLU A 314 9.00 12.00 12.36
C GLU A 314 7.98 10.99 12.90
N LEU A 315 7.03 10.60 12.06
CA LEU A 315 5.83 9.85 12.46
C LEU A 315 5.60 8.67 11.53
N PHE A 316 5.07 7.60 12.08
CA PHE A 316 4.58 6.46 11.33
C PHE A 316 3.12 6.19 11.66
N VAL A 317 2.41 5.56 10.72
CA VAL A 317 1.16 4.84 10.94
C VAL A 317 1.34 3.40 10.50
N ALA A 318 0.78 2.47 11.27
CA ALA A 318 0.85 1.06 10.95
C ALA A 318 -0.49 0.38 11.22
N GLN A 319 -0.94 -0.42 10.27
CA GLN A 319 -1.96 -1.43 10.50
C GLN A 319 -1.32 -2.59 11.26
N VAL A 320 -1.97 -3.03 12.33
CA VAL A 320 -1.50 -4.16 13.14
C VAL A 320 -2.63 -5.14 13.37
N ASN A 321 -2.30 -6.43 13.41
CA ASN A 321 -3.18 -7.43 14.00
C ASN A 321 -2.84 -7.52 15.48
N ALA A 322 -3.85 -7.43 16.33
CA ALA A 322 -3.71 -7.47 17.76
C ALA A 322 -4.71 -8.41 18.40
N ARG A 323 -4.37 -8.88 19.59
CA ARG A 323 -5.21 -9.80 20.35
C ARG A 323 -5.22 -9.44 21.82
N ARG A 324 -6.38 -9.54 22.45
CA ARG A 324 -6.55 -9.45 23.89
C ARG A 324 -5.91 -10.63 24.61
N LEU A 325 -5.08 -10.34 25.61
CA LEU A 325 -4.45 -11.38 26.43
C LEU A 325 -5.30 -11.76 27.64
N ASP A 326 -6.21 -10.87 28.06
CA ASP A 326 -7.10 -11.05 29.21
C ASP A 326 -8.34 -11.89 28.90
N VAL A 327 -8.62 -12.15 27.62
CA VAL A 327 -9.74 -12.98 27.17
C VAL A 327 -9.21 -14.28 26.59
N VAL A 328 -9.62 -15.39 27.21
CA VAL A 328 -9.30 -16.75 26.73
C VAL A 328 -9.90 -16.93 25.34
N ASN A 329 -9.11 -17.43 24.39
CA ASN A 329 -9.50 -17.65 22.99
C ASN A 329 -9.91 -16.38 22.22
N ALA A 330 -9.48 -15.18 22.66
CA ALA A 330 -9.64 -13.99 21.84
C ALA A 330 -8.98 -14.20 20.46
N LEU A 331 -9.73 -13.91 19.40
CA LEU A 331 -9.20 -13.96 18.04
C LEU A 331 -8.38 -12.69 17.75
N PRO A 332 -7.34 -12.78 16.92
CA PRO A 332 -6.65 -11.60 16.41
C PRO A 332 -7.61 -10.75 15.57
N THR A 333 -7.56 -9.43 15.74
CA THR A 333 -8.35 -8.46 14.96
C THR A 333 -7.49 -7.24 14.63
N THR A 334 -7.99 -6.31 13.81
CA THR A 334 -7.20 -5.22 13.25
C THR A 334 -7.22 -3.97 14.12
N ALA A 335 -6.12 -3.20 14.07
CA ALA A 335 -6.02 -1.87 14.65
C ALA A 335 -5.07 -1.01 13.81
N VAL A 336 -5.14 0.32 14.01
CA VAL A 336 -4.16 1.25 13.48
C VAL A 336 -3.54 2.02 14.63
N VAL A 337 -2.21 2.03 14.64
CA VAL A 337 -1.41 2.82 15.58
C VAL A 337 -0.64 3.90 14.86
N ARG A 338 -0.42 5.03 15.53
CA ARG A 338 0.48 6.11 15.11
C ARG A 338 1.54 6.30 16.16
N GLY A 339 2.80 6.42 15.77
CA GLY A 339 3.88 6.70 16.69
C GLY A 339 4.97 7.56 16.07
N ARG A 340 6.03 7.82 16.83
CA ARG A 340 7.23 8.48 16.31
C ARG A 340 8.24 7.45 15.80
N LEU A 341 8.94 7.79 14.73
CA LEU A 341 10.06 6.99 14.24
C LEU A 341 11.22 7.08 15.23
N GLN A 342 11.74 8.28 15.53
CA GLN A 342 12.84 8.41 16.48
C GLN A 342 12.36 8.29 17.94
N PRO A 343 12.87 7.32 18.72
CA PRO A 343 12.68 7.34 20.17
C PRO A 343 13.44 8.53 20.74
N GLY A 344 12.72 9.57 21.16
CA GLY A 344 13.33 10.68 21.90
C GLY A 344 14.12 10.13 23.10
N GLY A 345 15.38 10.54 23.22
CA GLY A 345 16.27 10.06 24.26
C GLY A 345 15.59 10.06 25.63
N SER A 346 15.68 8.92 26.35
CA SER A 346 15.20 8.72 27.72
C SER A 346 13.69 8.88 28.00
N ALA A 347 12.79 8.75 27.01
CA ALA A 347 11.35 8.74 27.25
C ALA A 347 10.78 7.30 27.38
N GLY A 348 9.98 7.08 28.42
CA GLY A 348 9.25 5.83 28.67
C GLY A 348 8.14 5.53 27.65
N PRO A 349 7.22 4.59 27.94
CA PRO A 349 6.20 4.15 26.99
C PRO A 349 5.09 5.21 26.84
N SER A 350 5.15 6.13 25.87
CA SER A 350 3.99 7.02 25.59
C SER A 350 3.94 7.81 24.27
N ASP A 351 4.66 7.45 23.19
CA ASP A 351 4.47 8.15 21.90
C ASP A 351 3.60 7.37 20.89
N LEU A 352 3.17 6.16 21.24
CA LEU A 352 2.22 5.38 20.44
C LEU A 352 0.78 5.78 20.79
N ALA A 353 -0.01 6.12 19.79
CA ALA A 353 -1.43 6.40 19.89
C ALA A 353 -2.24 5.37 19.10
N LEU A 354 -3.31 4.85 19.70
CA LEU A 354 -4.27 3.99 19.02
C LEU A 354 -5.29 4.86 18.28
N LEU A 355 -5.23 4.87 16.95
CA LEU A 355 -6.13 5.68 16.11
C LEU A 355 -7.47 4.96 15.90
N THR A 356 -7.42 3.66 15.59
CA THR A 356 -8.60 2.81 15.52
C THR A 356 -8.31 1.39 16.00
N GLY A 357 -9.35 0.70 16.45
CA GLY A 357 -9.28 -0.71 16.78
C GLY A 357 -10.60 -1.43 16.49
N SER A 358 -10.51 -2.71 16.16
CA SER A 358 -11.68 -3.58 16.04
C SER A 358 -12.41 -3.67 17.40
N PRO A 359 -13.75 -3.83 17.42
CA PRO A 359 -14.53 -3.90 18.66
C PRO A 359 -14.00 -4.92 19.67
N GLY A 360 -13.52 -6.07 19.19
CA GLY A 360 -12.95 -7.14 20.02
C GLY A 360 -11.70 -6.78 20.81
N LEU A 361 -11.05 -5.65 20.51
CA LEU A 361 -9.85 -5.17 21.23
C LEU A 361 -10.18 -4.39 22.50
N PHE A 362 -11.40 -3.91 22.64
CA PHE A 362 -11.83 -3.10 23.78
C PHE A 362 -12.56 -3.95 24.82
N ALA A 363 -12.44 -3.57 26.10
CA ALA A 363 -13.23 -4.21 27.15
C ALA A 363 -14.70 -3.76 27.04
N ASN A 364 -15.63 -4.68 27.29
CA ASN A 364 -17.07 -4.43 27.20
C ASN A 364 -17.44 -3.19 28.04
N GLY A 365 -17.87 -2.12 27.36
CA GLY A 365 -18.33 -0.88 28.00
C GLY A 365 -17.27 0.20 28.20
N VAL A 366 -16.04 0.05 27.70
CA VAL A 366 -15.10 1.19 27.62
C VAL A 366 -15.53 2.06 26.45
N PRO A 367 -16.03 3.29 26.68
CA PRO A 367 -16.30 4.21 25.60
C PRO A 367 -14.97 4.43 24.87
N ALA A 368 -14.99 4.34 23.54
CA ALA A 368 -13.89 4.80 22.71
C ALA A 368 -13.39 6.14 23.29
N HIS A 369 -12.10 6.23 23.62
CA HIS A 369 -11.54 7.55 23.93
C HIS A 369 -11.89 8.49 22.78
N ARG A 370 -12.14 9.77 23.06
CA ARG A 370 -12.53 10.78 22.06
C ARG A 370 -11.67 10.74 20.79
N ASP A 371 -10.43 10.28 20.93
CA ASP A 371 -9.40 10.25 19.90
C ASP A 371 -9.22 8.89 19.20
N THR A 372 -9.88 7.82 19.67
CA THR A 372 -9.82 6.47 19.07
C THR A 372 -11.17 6.13 18.40
N LEU A 373 -11.14 5.61 17.19
CA LEU A 373 -12.32 5.08 16.49
C LEU A 373 -12.45 3.58 16.77
N VAL A 374 -13.70 3.10 16.84
CA VAL A 374 -14.00 1.67 16.87
C VAL A 374 -14.44 1.28 15.48
N GLY A 375 -13.81 0.27 14.92
CA GLY A 375 -14.05 -0.24 13.57
C GLY A 375 -12.86 -1.09 13.09
N GLU A 376 -13.13 -2.05 12.21
CA GLU A 376 -12.07 -2.85 11.60
C GLU A 376 -11.35 -2.03 10.51
N THR A 377 -10.11 -2.38 10.22
CA THR A 377 -9.32 -1.73 9.17
C THR A 377 -8.69 -2.81 8.31
N PHE A 378 -9.18 -2.93 7.07
CA PHE A 378 -8.67 -3.88 6.08
C PHE A 378 -7.67 -3.25 5.13
N PHE A 379 -7.79 -1.94 4.95
CA PHE A 379 -6.99 -1.11 4.06
C PHE A 379 -5.90 -0.36 4.83
N GLY A 380 -4.80 -0.07 4.15
CA GLY A 380 -3.64 0.53 4.81
C GLY A 380 -3.91 1.98 5.25
N PRO A 381 -3.55 2.37 6.49
CA PRO A 381 -3.57 3.78 6.85
C PRO A 381 -2.51 4.54 6.04
N ARG A 382 -2.80 5.78 5.66
CA ARG A 382 -1.81 6.68 5.06
C ARG A 382 -1.48 7.85 5.96
N ILE A 383 -0.28 8.39 5.84
CA ILE A 383 0.13 9.59 6.55
C ILE A 383 0.85 10.53 5.59
N GLY A 384 0.52 11.82 5.65
CA GLY A 384 1.13 12.85 4.81
C GLY A 384 1.42 14.11 5.60
N PHE A 385 1.33 15.27 4.95
CA PHE A 385 1.71 16.56 5.52
C PHE A 385 1.38 16.74 7.02
N ASP A 386 2.37 17.18 7.80
CA ASP A 386 2.24 17.53 9.22
C ASP A 386 1.73 16.38 10.15
N GLY A 387 1.87 15.12 9.72
CA GLY A 387 1.40 13.98 10.51
C GLY A 387 -0.08 13.65 10.32
N LEU A 388 -0.71 14.21 9.29
CA LEU A 388 -2.11 13.95 8.98
C LEU A 388 -2.28 12.51 8.48
N ALA A 389 -2.85 11.67 9.33
CA ALA A 389 -3.18 10.29 8.98
C ALA A 389 -4.59 10.21 8.39
N ALA A 390 -4.80 9.41 7.35
CA ALA A 390 -6.11 9.08 6.79
C ALA A 390 -6.35 7.56 6.88
N ILE A 391 -7.55 7.17 7.33
CA ILE A 391 -7.90 5.78 7.62
C ILE A 391 -9.32 5.52 7.17
N VAL A 392 -9.55 4.36 6.56
CA VAL A 392 -10.87 3.81 6.31
C VAL A 392 -11.17 2.74 7.37
N THR A 393 -12.25 2.92 8.11
CA THR A 393 -12.76 1.88 9.02
C THR A 393 -14.04 1.25 8.49
N HIS A 394 -14.22 -0.02 8.83
CA HIS A 394 -15.35 -0.86 8.46
C HIS A 394 -16.15 -1.22 9.70
N ASP A 395 -17.44 -1.00 9.62
CA ASP A 395 -18.37 -1.19 10.73
C ASP A 395 -19.59 -1.97 10.24
N SER A 396 -19.72 -3.21 10.72
CA SER A 396 -20.90 -4.02 10.43
C SER A 396 -22.12 -3.49 11.21
N VAL A 397 -23.05 -2.84 10.48
CA VAL A 397 -24.31 -2.33 11.03
C VAL A 397 -25.44 -3.26 10.64
N SER A 398 -26.05 -3.92 11.62
CA SER A 398 -27.28 -4.70 11.40
C SER A 398 -28.50 -3.78 11.42
N VAL A 399 -29.25 -3.74 10.33
CA VAL A 399 -30.51 -3.00 10.25
C VAL A 399 -31.68 -3.99 10.37
N PRO A 400 -32.62 -3.80 11.32
CA PRO A 400 -33.82 -4.63 11.39
C PRO A 400 -34.52 -4.66 10.03
N SER A 401 -34.82 -5.84 9.50
CA SER A 401 -35.39 -6.10 8.15
C SER A 401 -34.50 -5.77 6.93
N GLY A 402 -33.35 -5.11 7.10
CA GLY A 402 -32.43 -4.72 6.01
C GLY A 402 -31.18 -5.58 5.85
N GLY A 403 -30.89 -6.47 6.80
CA GLY A 403 -29.68 -7.30 6.80
C GLY A 403 -28.47 -6.60 7.42
N SER A 404 -27.26 -7.11 7.12
CA SER A 404 -26.00 -6.50 7.57
C SER A 404 -25.47 -5.56 6.48
N LEU A 405 -25.18 -4.33 6.85
CA LEU A 405 -24.50 -3.34 6.03
C LEU A 405 -23.06 -3.20 6.50
N ASP A 406 -22.11 -3.09 5.57
CA ASP A 406 -20.76 -2.63 5.88
C ASP A 406 -20.72 -1.11 5.73
N LEU A 407 -20.72 -0.39 6.85
CA LEU A 407 -20.57 1.05 6.87
C LEU A 407 -19.08 1.38 6.87
N GLN A 408 -18.62 2.06 5.83
CA GLN A 408 -17.23 2.47 5.71
C GLN A 408 -17.08 3.94 6.08
N ARG A 409 -16.05 4.28 6.85
CA ARG A 409 -15.80 5.65 7.33
C ARG A 409 -14.38 6.07 6.99
N LEU A 410 -14.25 7.06 6.11
CA LEU A 410 -12.97 7.74 5.90
C LEU A 410 -12.83 8.83 6.96
N SER A 411 -11.81 8.71 7.79
CA SER A 411 -11.50 9.69 8.84
C SER A 411 -10.03 10.11 8.78
N THR A 412 -9.74 11.34 9.19
CA THR A 412 -8.39 11.87 9.30
C THR A 412 -8.02 12.17 10.76
N TRP A 413 -6.74 12.05 11.09
CA TRP A 413 -6.16 12.39 12.39
C TRP A 413 -4.97 13.32 12.18
N GLY A 414 -5.14 14.59 12.53
CA GLY A 414 -4.07 15.60 12.45
C GLY A 414 -3.80 16.26 13.79
N ARG A 415 -3.12 17.41 13.77
CA ARG A 415 -2.93 18.26 14.96
C ARG A 415 -4.23 18.76 15.58
N ARG A 416 -5.32 18.81 14.79
CA ARG A 416 -6.65 19.27 15.19
C ARG A 416 -7.52 18.18 15.83
N GLY A 417 -7.00 16.95 15.89
CA GLY A 417 -7.73 15.77 16.35
C GLY A 417 -8.30 14.97 15.18
N ARG A 418 -9.35 14.21 15.47
CA ARG A 418 -10.05 13.34 14.51
C ARG A 418 -11.15 14.10 13.78
N GLU A 419 -11.20 13.96 12.47
CA GLU A 419 -12.27 14.47 11.61
C GLU A 419 -12.85 13.34 10.75
N LEU A 420 -14.17 13.22 10.71
CA LEU A 420 -14.86 12.29 9.80
C LEU A 420 -15.05 12.98 8.45
N ILE A 421 -14.43 12.48 7.40
CA ILE A 421 -14.48 13.08 6.07
C ILE A 421 -15.65 12.54 5.26
N PHE A 422 -15.83 11.22 5.25
CA PHE A 422 -16.81 10.58 4.37
C PHE A 422 -17.37 9.27 4.94
N ARG A 423 -18.59 8.91 4.51
CA ARG A 423 -19.23 7.63 4.81
C ARG A 423 -19.70 6.95 3.53
N ALA A 424 -19.43 5.66 3.38
CA ALA A 424 -19.95 4.84 2.28
C ALA A 424 -20.75 3.65 2.84
N GLY A 425 -21.70 3.14 2.06
CA GLY A 425 -22.58 2.03 2.50
C GLY A 425 -23.67 2.47 3.50
N ASP A 426 -23.87 3.78 3.68
CA ASP A 426 -24.93 4.35 4.50
C ASP A 426 -26.20 4.56 3.66
N LEU A 427 -27.27 3.81 3.94
CA LEU A 427 -28.57 3.90 3.25
C LEU A 427 -29.22 5.29 3.32
N THR A 428 -28.74 6.18 4.19
CA THR A 428 -29.40 7.45 4.50
C THR A 428 -28.68 8.69 3.97
N ALA A 429 -27.45 8.57 3.48
CA ALA A 429 -26.57 9.74 3.37
C ALA A 429 -25.83 9.90 2.04
N ASN A 430 -25.40 8.83 1.34
CA ASN A 430 -24.43 8.97 0.25
C ASN A 430 -24.63 7.96 -0.90
N ASN A 431 -24.34 8.39 -2.12
CA ASN A 431 -24.42 7.57 -3.35
C ASN A 431 -23.23 6.59 -3.51
N ALA A 432 -22.30 6.55 -2.56
CA ALA A 432 -21.16 5.64 -2.60
C ALA A 432 -21.44 4.39 -1.75
N THR A 433 -21.22 3.23 -2.35
CA THR A 433 -21.33 1.92 -1.70
C THR A 433 -20.04 1.50 -1.00
N ALA A 434 -18.89 1.96 -1.48
CA ALA A 434 -17.59 1.71 -0.85
C ALA A 434 -16.61 2.87 -1.09
N VAL A 435 -15.54 2.89 -0.28
CA VAL A 435 -14.39 3.79 -0.42
C VAL A 435 -13.11 2.95 -0.40
N GLY A 436 -12.18 3.28 -1.30
CA GLY A 436 -10.85 2.65 -1.36
C GLY A 436 -9.85 3.29 -0.40
N ASP A 437 -8.64 2.75 -0.40
CA ASP A 437 -7.51 3.25 0.39
C ASP A 437 -7.26 4.74 0.09
N PRO A 438 -7.09 5.58 1.14
CA PRO A 438 -6.77 6.97 0.93
C PRO A 438 -5.32 7.13 0.47
N VAL A 439 -5.00 8.29 -0.08
CA VAL A 439 -3.63 8.80 -0.25
C VAL A 439 -3.60 10.23 0.27
N VAL A 440 -2.62 10.58 1.10
CA VAL A 440 -2.49 11.92 1.66
C VAL A 440 -1.30 12.61 1.01
N SER A 441 -1.51 13.79 0.43
CA SER A 441 -0.42 14.57 -0.15
C SER A 441 0.64 14.90 0.92
N PRO A 442 1.94 14.68 0.62
CA PRO A 442 3.01 14.91 1.58
C PRO A 442 3.22 16.40 1.91
N THR A 443 2.75 17.32 1.06
CA THR A 443 2.97 18.76 1.20
C THR A 443 1.73 19.58 1.52
N THR A 444 0.55 19.12 1.11
CA THR A 444 -0.68 19.92 1.20
C THR A 444 -1.70 19.37 2.20
N GLY A 445 -1.54 18.10 2.58
CA GLY A 445 -2.49 17.37 3.40
C GLY A 445 -3.85 17.11 2.73
N LEU A 446 -3.96 17.34 1.41
CA LEU A 446 -5.13 16.92 0.64
C LEU A 446 -5.21 15.39 0.64
N ALA A 447 -6.41 14.86 0.83
CA ALA A 447 -6.67 13.42 0.83
C ALA A 447 -7.37 13.01 -0.46
N TYR A 448 -6.87 11.99 -1.13
CA TYR A 448 -7.37 11.46 -2.40
C TYR A 448 -7.90 10.05 -2.16
N VAL A 449 -9.12 9.77 -2.60
CA VAL A 449 -9.74 8.44 -2.44
C VAL A 449 -10.52 8.05 -3.69
N ILE A 450 -10.64 6.73 -3.90
CA ILE A 450 -11.61 6.18 -4.84
C ILE A 450 -12.93 5.92 -4.12
N ARG A 451 -14.04 6.31 -4.73
CA ARG A 451 -15.38 5.91 -4.33
C ARG A 451 -15.94 4.93 -5.35
N VAL A 452 -16.64 3.92 -4.87
CA VAL A 452 -17.45 3.03 -5.70
C VAL A 452 -18.91 3.45 -5.55
N LEU A 453 -19.58 3.73 -6.66
CA LEU A 453 -20.97 4.17 -6.69
C LEU A 453 -21.94 2.98 -6.70
N GLU A 454 -23.23 3.23 -6.53
CA GLU A 454 -24.28 2.19 -6.54
C GLU A 454 -24.38 1.42 -7.86
N ASP A 455 -24.09 2.08 -8.98
CA ASP A 455 -24.08 1.49 -10.31
C ASP A 455 -22.80 0.69 -10.62
N GLY A 456 -21.85 0.64 -9.68
CA GLY A 456 -20.56 -0.03 -9.82
C GLY A 456 -19.48 0.81 -10.49
N THR A 457 -19.76 2.05 -10.89
CA THR A 457 -18.76 2.97 -11.43
C THR A 457 -17.87 3.54 -10.33
N THR A 458 -16.74 4.14 -10.74
CA THR A 458 -15.73 4.69 -9.81
C THR A 458 -15.54 6.19 -9.98
N GLU A 459 -15.21 6.87 -8.88
CA GLU A 459 -14.81 8.27 -8.84
C GLU A 459 -13.53 8.46 -8.06
N LEU A 460 -12.61 9.26 -8.59
CA LEU A 460 -11.49 9.80 -7.85
C LEU A 460 -11.87 11.17 -7.27
N VAL A 461 -11.80 11.28 -5.95
CA VAL A 461 -12.23 12.46 -5.20
C VAL A 461 -11.07 12.98 -4.35
N VAL A 462 -10.92 14.31 -4.30
CA VAL A 462 -9.98 14.99 -3.41
C VAL A 462 -10.73 15.76 -2.34
N PHE A 463 -10.23 15.70 -1.10
CA PHE A 463 -10.73 16.44 0.05
C PHE A 463 -9.65 17.33 0.64
N ASN A 464 -10.09 18.46 1.21
CA ASN A 464 -9.25 19.26 2.11
C ASN A 464 -9.64 19.04 3.58
N GLN A 465 -8.92 19.71 4.47
CA GLN A 465 -9.15 19.64 5.91
C GLN A 465 -10.40 20.43 6.38
N ALA A 466 -11.04 21.17 5.48
CA ALA A 466 -12.34 21.78 5.74
C ALA A 466 -13.51 20.86 5.33
N GLN A 467 -13.21 19.61 4.94
CA GLN A 467 -14.18 18.63 4.44
C GLN A 467 -14.87 19.06 3.14
N GLU A 468 -14.30 20.04 2.44
CA GLU A 468 -14.71 20.33 1.08
C GLU A 468 -14.21 19.19 0.19
N GLU A 469 -15.04 18.77 -0.76
CA GLU A 469 -14.73 17.70 -1.69
C GLU A 469 -14.83 18.15 -3.14
N LYS A 470 -14.09 17.45 -4.00
CA LYS A 470 -14.19 17.61 -5.44
C LYS A 470 -13.93 16.29 -6.15
N VAL A 471 -14.88 15.88 -6.98
CA VAL A 471 -14.67 14.81 -7.96
C VAL A 471 -13.71 15.34 -9.02
N ILE A 472 -12.57 14.68 -9.20
CA ILE A 472 -11.56 15.08 -10.18
C ILE A 472 -11.57 14.17 -11.41
N LEU A 473 -12.01 12.93 -11.29
CA LEU A 473 -12.23 12.03 -12.42
C LEU A 473 -13.34 11.02 -12.08
N ARG A 474 -14.20 10.69 -13.03
CA ARG A 474 -15.25 9.66 -12.91
C ARG A 474 -15.17 8.68 -14.09
N SER A 475 -15.57 7.43 -13.86
CA SER A 475 -15.86 6.50 -14.97
C SER A 475 -16.86 7.14 -15.95
N GLY A 476 -16.57 7.07 -17.24
CA GLY A 476 -17.31 7.72 -18.32
C GLY A 476 -16.71 9.06 -18.75
N ASP A 477 -15.88 9.71 -17.92
CA ASP A 477 -15.14 10.89 -18.35
C ASP A 477 -14.12 10.53 -19.44
N GLU A 478 -13.93 11.44 -20.39
CA GLU A 478 -12.96 11.24 -21.47
C GLU A 478 -11.56 11.72 -21.05
N VAL A 479 -10.57 10.83 -21.18
CA VAL A 479 -9.15 11.20 -21.11
C VAL A 479 -8.52 10.98 -22.47
N GLU A 480 -8.19 12.09 -23.13
CA GLU A 480 -7.65 12.08 -24.50
C GLU A 480 -8.50 11.26 -25.47
N GLY A 481 -9.83 11.50 -25.42
CA GLY A 481 -10.82 10.95 -26.34
C GLY A 481 -11.27 9.52 -26.07
N LEU A 482 -10.83 8.90 -24.96
CA LEU A 482 -11.31 7.58 -24.53
C LEU A 482 -12.02 7.68 -23.19
N ALA A 483 -13.18 7.04 -23.09
CA ALA A 483 -13.95 6.99 -21.85
C ALA A 483 -13.28 6.07 -20.83
N THR A 484 -13.05 6.59 -19.63
CA THR A 484 -12.54 5.81 -18.49
C THR A 484 -13.59 4.79 -18.05
N THR A 485 -13.20 3.54 -17.83
CA THR A 485 -14.08 2.50 -17.28
C THR A 485 -13.81 2.29 -15.79
N GLU A 486 -12.54 2.19 -15.41
CA GLU A 486 -12.11 1.94 -14.04
C GLU A 486 -10.89 2.78 -13.68
N ILE A 487 -10.82 3.24 -12.42
CA ILE A 487 -9.73 4.02 -11.87
C ILE A 487 -9.08 3.21 -10.73
N LEU A 488 -7.79 2.87 -10.88
CA LEU A 488 -7.06 2.05 -9.92
C LEU A 488 -6.09 2.90 -9.07
N HIS A 489 -6.59 3.46 -7.97
CA HIS A 489 -5.85 4.34 -7.07
C HIS A 489 -6.03 3.94 -5.59
N GLY A 490 -5.08 4.28 -4.73
CA GLY A 490 -5.07 3.98 -3.28
C GLY A 490 -3.98 2.98 -2.87
N TYR A 491 -3.24 2.43 -3.82
CA TYR A 491 -2.31 1.32 -3.60
C TYR A 491 -1.00 1.76 -2.93
N HIS A 492 -0.57 3.01 -3.11
CA HIS A 492 0.69 3.50 -2.53
C HIS A 492 0.64 5.00 -2.20
N PRO A 493 1.28 5.49 -1.11
CA PRO A 493 1.28 6.91 -0.74
C PRO A 493 1.91 7.83 -1.80
N ALA A 494 2.96 7.37 -2.48
CA ALA A 494 3.61 8.09 -3.58
C ALA A 494 2.78 8.18 -4.89
N GLN A 495 1.48 7.86 -4.89
CA GLN A 495 0.60 8.15 -6.03
C GLN A 495 0.32 9.65 -6.18
N VAL A 496 0.61 10.44 -5.15
CA VAL A 496 0.51 11.90 -5.14
C VAL A 496 1.86 12.50 -4.79
N ASP A 497 2.36 13.40 -5.62
CA ASP A 497 3.65 14.03 -5.40
C ASP A 497 3.55 15.40 -4.68
N PRO A 498 4.69 16.01 -4.30
CA PRO A 498 4.72 17.34 -3.67
C PRO A 498 4.06 18.46 -4.49
N ALA A 499 3.98 18.32 -5.81
CA ALA A 499 3.33 19.28 -6.72
C ALA A 499 1.81 19.05 -6.85
N GLY A 500 1.26 18.04 -6.17
CA GLY A 500 -0.15 17.67 -6.24
C GLY A 500 -0.53 16.92 -7.51
N ARG A 501 0.45 16.46 -8.30
CA ARG A 501 0.21 15.57 -9.44
C ARG A 501 -0.18 14.21 -8.92
N VAL A 502 -1.09 13.56 -9.63
CA VAL A 502 -1.57 12.22 -9.29
C VAL A 502 -1.21 11.24 -10.40
N ALA A 503 -0.79 10.02 -10.06
CA ALA A 503 -0.56 8.95 -11.02
C ALA A 503 -1.16 7.62 -10.59
N PHE A 504 -1.79 6.94 -11.54
CA PHE A 504 -2.51 5.70 -11.32
C PHE A 504 -2.65 4.92 -12.62
N ALA A 505 -2.99 3.64 -12.51
CA ALA A 505 -3.45 2.85 -13.64
C ALA A 505 -4.96 3.07 -13.80
N ALA A 506 -5.43 3.14 -15.05
CA ALA A 506 -6.85 3.19 -15.33
C ALA A 506 -7.17 2.39 -16.59
N GLU A 507 -8.41 1.94 -16.66
CA GLU A 507 -8.95 1.22 -17.80
C GLU A 507 -9.80 2.15 -18.67
N PHE A 508 -9.75 1.90 -19.98
CA PHE A 508 -10.42 2.71 -20.98
C PHE A 508 -11.12 1.86 -22.02
N LEU A 509 -12.29 2.31 -22.43
CA LEU A 509 -13.06 1.69 -23.49
C LEU A 509 -12.57 2.17 -24.85
N LYS A 510 -12.00 1.25 -25.64
CA LYS A 510 -11.46 1.51 -26.98
C LYS A 510 -12.57 1.72 -28.02
N ASP A 511 -13.64 0.95 -27.95
CA ASP A 511 -14.80 1.07 -28.82
C ASP A 511 -16.10 1.03 -28.01
N PRO A 512 -16.74 2.19 -27.77
CA PRO A 512 -18.01 2.27 -27.07
C PRO A 512 -19.15 1.51 -27.72
N LYS A 513 -19.05 1.20 -29.02
CA LYS A 513 -20.09 0.46 -29.75
C LYS A 513 -20.00 -1.04 -29.52
N ASN A 514 -18.87 -1.54 -29.02
CA ASN A 514 -18.66 -2.95 -28.75
C ASN A 514 -17.90 -3.18 -27.44
N PRO A 515 -18.50 -2.82 -26.28
CA PRO A 515 -17.84 -2.89 -24.97
C PRO A 515 -17.59 -4.30 -24.44
N HIS A 516 -18.05 -5.33 -25.15
CA HIS A 516 -17.88 -6.73 -24.77
C HIS A 516 -16.91 -7.47 -25.69
N ALA A 517 -16.35 -6.81 -26.71
CA ALA A 517 -15.33 -7.43 -27.54
C ALA A 517 -14.06 -7.70 -26.73
N GLU A 518 -13.38 -8.80 -27.03
CA GLU A 518 -12.05 -9.07 -26.50
C GLU A 518 -11.10 -7.91 -26.87
N GLY A 519 -10.36 -7.40 -25.88
CA GLY A 519 -9.49 -6.23 -26.07
C GLY A 519 -10.23 -4.89 -26.29
N SER A 520 -11.53 -4.83 -25.99
CA SER A 520 -12.30 -3.58 -25.96
C SER A 520 -11.87 -2.65 -24.82
N VAL A 521 -11.26 -3.20 -23.78
CA VAL A 521 -10.67 -2.46 -22.66
C VAL A 521 -9.15 -2.45 -22.80
N ILE A 522 -8.56 -1.27 -22.63
CA ILE A 522 -7.12 -1.09 -22.55
C ILE A 522 -6.75 -0.50 -21.19
N SER A 523 -5.62 -0.93 -20.64
CA SER A 523 -5.07 -0.34 -19.42
C SER A 523 -4.03 0.72 -19.78
N CYS A 524 -4.14 1.90 -19.18
CA CYS A 524 -3.20 2.99 -19.36
C CYS A 524 -2.63 3.47 -18.03
N LEU A 525 -1.38 3.93 -18.06
CA LEU A 525 -0.81 4.76 -17.02
C LEU A 525 -1.33 6.18 -17.25
N VAL A 526 -1.94 6.76 -16.21
CA VAL A 526 -2.55 8.08 -16.26
C VAL A 526 -1.84 9.02 -15.30
N VAL A 527 -1.61 10.26 -15.74
CA VAL A 527 -1.13 11.35 -14.91
C VAL A 527 -2.14 12.49 -14.92
N GLY A 528 -2.57 12.91 -13.73
CA GLY A 528 -3.37 14.11 -13.52
C GLY A 528 -2.52 15.26 -13.02
N ILE A 529 -2.63 16.42 -13.67
CA ILE A 529 -1.95 17.66 -13.27
C ILE A 529 -3.01 18.67 -12.79
N PRO A 530 -2.85 19.27 -11.60
CA PRO A 530 -3.76 20.31 -11.13
C PRO A 530 -3.68 21.55 -12.04
N VAL A 531 -4.83 22.17 -12.34
CA VAL A 531 -4.96 23.39 -13.16
C VAL A 531 -5.23 24.66 -12.37
#